data_AF-A0A7J4DSY8-F1
#
_entry.id   AF-A0A7J4DSY8-F1
#
_cell.length_a   1.000
_cell.length_b   1.000
_cell.length_c   1.000
_cell.angle_alpha   90.00
_cell.angle_beta   90.00
_cell.angle_gamma   90.00
#
_symmetry.space_group_name_H-M   'P 1'
#
loop_
_entity.id
_entity.type
_entity.pdbx_description
1 polymer ?
#
loop_
_entity_poly.entity_id
_entity_poly.type
_entity_poly.pdbx_seq_one_letter_code
_entity_poly.pdbx_strand_id
1 'polypeptide(L)'
;MYYRNEKNKERSFSRNKGFEFSSGTYVFFLDADDEWEKDYIEDSVKFLKRYDIVYSFPRTFINENSSIIRKSKKNIPKDLGELILGGMVGYPSATAFRREKF
;
A
#
# COMPACT_ATOMS: atom_id res chain seq x y z
N MET A 1 3.12 18.08 -7.75
CA MET A 1 3.70 17.86 -9.10
C MET A 1 3.01 16.64 -9.71
N TYR A 2 2.57 16.70 -10.97
CA TYR A 2 1.86 15.62 -11.66
C TYR A 2 2.69 15.12 -12.84
N TYR A 3 2.86 13.80 -12.95
CA TYR A 3 3.62 13.16 -14.01
C TYR A 3 2.72 12.27 -14.85
N ARG A 4 2.58 12.61 -16.13
CA ARG A 4 1.77 11.85 -17.08
C ARG A 4 2.65 10.94 -17.95
N ASN A 5 2.17 9.74 -18.24
CA ASN A 5 2.77 8.88 -19.26
C ASN A 5 2.25 9.28 -20.64
N GLU A 6 3.10 9.17 -21.66
CA GLU A 6 2.71 9.50 -23.05
C GLU A 6 1.59 8.60 -23.58
N LYS A 7 1.52 7.35 -23.09
CA LYS A 7 0.48 6.38 -23.39
C LYS A 7 0.19 5.52 -22.16
N ASN A 8 -0.89 4.74 -22.20
CA ASN A 8 -1.13 3.74 -21.15
C ASN A 8 0.05 2.76 -21.08
N LYS A 9 0.63 2.63 -19.89
CA LYS A 9 1.77 1.77 -19.56
C LYS A 9 1.45 0.81 -18.41
N GLU A 10 0.17 0.74 -18.04
CA GLU A 10 -0.34 -0.01 -16.90
C GLU A 10 0.16 0.49 -15.54
N ARG A 11 -0.47 -0.03 -14.49
CA ARG A 11 -0.29 0.41 -13.09
C ARG A 11 1.14 0.24 -12.58
N SER A 12 1.79 -0.89 -12.87
CA SER A 12 3.13 -1.19 -12.33
C SER A 12 4.19 -0.22 -12.84
N PHE A 13 4.16 0.12 -14.13
CA PHE A 13 5.08 1.11 -14.70
C PHE A 13 4.87 2.49 -14.05
N SER A 14 3.61 2.89 -13.87
CA SER A 14 3.26 4.20 -13.28
C SER A 14 3.73 4.31 -11.83
N ARG A 15 3.61 3.24 -11.03
CA ARG A 15 4.12 3.17 -9.66
C ARG A 15 5.65 3.25 -9.60
N ASN A 16 6.36 2.51 -10.47
CA ASN A 16 7.83 2.56 -10.53
C ASN A 16 8.33 3.97 -10.90
N LYS A 17 7.70 4.61 -11.90
CA LYS A 17 8.01 5.99 -12.26
C LYS A 17 7.73 6.95 -11.10
N GLY A 18 6.63 6.76 -10.37
CA GLY A 18 6.33 7.50 -9.16
C GLY A 18 7.41 7.34 -8.08
N PHE A 19 7.91 6.12 -7.88
CA PHE A 19 9.02 5.84 -6.96
C PHE A 19 10.31 6.56 -7.37
N GLU A 20 10.67 6.57 -8.66
CA GLU A 20 11.84 7.29 -9.18
C GLU A 20 11.79 8.79 -8.85
N PHE A 21 10.62 9.42 -9.00
CA PHE A 21 10.43 10.85 -8.71
C PHE A 21 10.25 11.18 -7.22
N SER A 22 9.92 10.20 -6.38
CA SER A 22 9.82 10.40 -4.94
C SER A 22 11.19 10.54 -4.28
N SER A 23 11.27 11.29 -3.18
CA SER A 23 12.52 11.56 -2.45
C SER A 23 12.47 11.23 -0.95
N GLY A 24 11.33 10.72 -0.47
CA GLY A 24 11.15 10.38 0.94
C GLY A 24 11.97 9.17 1.36
N THR A 25 12.39 9.15 2.64
CA THR A 25 13.07 7.99 3.26
C THR A 25 12.16 6.77 3.32
N TYR A 26 10.87 7.00 3.59
CA TYR A 26 9.84 5.99 3.54
C TYR A 26 8.97 6.23 2.32
N VAL A 27 8.62 5.16 1.63
CA VAL A 27 7.76 5.21 0.46
C VAL A 27 6.52 4.38 0.75
N PHE A 28 5.39 4.92 0.34
CA PHE A 28 4.09 4.29 0.41
C PHE A 28 3.47 4.35 -0.98
N PHE A 29 2.83 3.27 -1.41
CA PHE A 29 1.99 3.32 -2.61
C PHE A 29 0.57 3.66 -2.21
N LEU A 30 -0.12 4.48 -2.99
CA LEU A 30 -1.54 4.74 -2.84
C LEU A 30 -2.15 4.80 -4.24
N ASP A 31 -3.04 3.86 -4.55
CA ASP A 31 -3.81 3.90 -5.79
C ASP A 31 -4.84 5.04 -5.72
N ALA A 32 -5.23 5.57 -6.89
CA ALA A 32 -6.02 6.81 -6.98
C ALA A 32 -7.47 6.67 -6.49
N ASP A 33 -7.95 5.43 -6.36
CA ASP A 33 -9.27 5.04 -5.89
C ASP A 33 -9.28 4.53 -4.44
N ASP A 34 -8.14 4.64 -3.74
CA ASP A 34 -7.97 4.22 -2.36
C ASP A 34 -7.81 5.41 -1.41
N GLU A 35 -8.17 5.18 -0.14
CA GLU A 35 -8.00 6.14 0.95
C GLU A 35 -7.32 5.48 2.15
N TRP A 36 -6.56 6.28 2.90
CA TRP A 36 -6.01 5.87 4.19
C TRP A 36 -6.72 6.59 5.33
N GLU A 37 -6.85 5.89 6.45
CA GLU A 37 -7.17 6.51 7.73
C GLU A 37 -6.09 7.54 8.10
N LYS A 38 -6.50 8.61 8.79
CA LYS A 38 -5.67 9.78 9.09
C LYS A 38 -4.29 9.43 9.68
N ASP A 39 -4.22 8.41 10.53
CA ASP A 39 -3.03 8.07 11.30
C ASP A 39 -2.19 6.94 10.67
N TYR A 40 -2.59 6.42 9.49
CA TYR A 40 -1.98 5.25 8.86
C TYR A 40 -0.48 5.40 8.60
N ILE A 41 -0.05 6.56 8.11
CA ILE A 41 1.36 6.83 7.81
C ILE A 41 2.17 6.88 9.12
N GLU A 42 1.67 7.57 10.15
CA GLU A 42 2.36 7.68 11.43
C GLU A 42 2.55 6.30 12.07
N ASP A 43 1.50 5.48 12.09
CA ASP A 43 1.54 4.13 12.64
C ASP A 43 2.48 3.22 11.86
N SER A 44 2.45 3.29 10.53
CA SER A 44 3.35 2.51 9.67
C SER A 44 4.83 2.90 9.86
N VAL A 45 5.13 4.19 10.04
CA VAL A 45 6.50 4.67 10.31
C VAL A 45 7.06 4.13 11.62
N LYS A 46 6.22 3.92 12.65
CA LYS A 46 6.67 3.28 13.92
C LYS A 46 7.29 1.90 13.66
N PHE A 47 6.70 1.12 12.74
CA PHE A 47 7.25 -0.18 12.34
C PHE A 47 8.45 -0.04 11.40
N LEU A 48 8.41 0.88 10.43
CA LEU A 48 9.53 1.08 9.50
C LEU A 48 10.82 1.57 10.20
N LYS A 49 10.74 2.13 11.41
CA LYS A 49 11.93 2.39 12.23
C LYS A 49 12.69 1.12 12.60
N ARG A 50 12.02 -0.03 12.67
CA ARG A 50 12.61 -1.33 13.05
C ARG A 50 12.69 -2.33 11.89
N TYR A 51 11.79 -2.24 10.92
CA TYR A 51 11.65 -3.17 9.81
C TYR A 51 11.82 -2.47 8.46
N ASP A 52 12.19 -3.25 7.44
CA ASP A 52 12.41 -2.73 6.09
C ASP A 52 11.11 -2.51 5.31
N ILE A 53 10.10 -3.33 5.61
CA ILE A 53 8.81 -3.38 4.91
C ILE A 53 7.69 -3.51 5.93
N VAL A 54 6.57 -2.84 5.65
CA VAL A 54 5.30 -3.00 6.36
C VAL A 54 4.23 -3.37 5.34
N TYR A 55 3.42 -4.36 5.70
CA TYR A 55 2.19 -4.69 4.99
C TYR A 55 1.02 -4.62 5.96
N SER A 56 0.01 -3.84 5.63
CA SER A 56 -1.24 -3.76 6.37
C SER A 56 -2.33 -4.64 5.74
N PHE A 57 -3.39 -4.93 6.47
CA PHE A 57 -4.52 -5.69 5.94
C PHE A 57 -5.75 -4.79 5.90
N PRO A 58 -6.02 -4.12 4.77
CA PRO A 58 -7.22 -3.32 4.60
C PRO A 58 -8.45 -4.21 4.81
N ARG A 59 -9.37 -3.74 5.65
CA ARG A 59 -10.62 -4.44 5.92
C ARG A 59 -11.84 -3.64 5.47
N THR A 60 -11.73 -2.32 5.43
CA THR A 60 -12.83 -1.43 5.07
C THR A 60 -12.86 -1.27 3.56
N PHE A 61 -14.02 -1.51 2.97
CA PHE A 61 -14.31 -1.20 1.57
C PHE A 61 -15.23 0.00 1.55
N ILE A 62 -14.86 1.02 0.78
CA ILE A 62 -15.61 2.26 0.61
C ILE A 62 -16.12 2.38 -0.83
N ASN A 63 -17.10 3.26 -1.04
CA ASN A 63 -17.47 3.72 -2.37
C ASN A 63 -16.70 4.99 -2.75
N GLU A 64 -16.97 5.53 -3.93
CA GLU A 64 -16.41 6.79 -4.45
C GLU A 64 -16.71 8.04 -3.59
N ASN A 65 -17.70 7.95 -2.69
CA ASN A 65 -18.07 9.01 -1.75
C ASN A 65 -17.52 8.74 -0.33
N SER A 66 -16.47 7.93 -0.23
CA SER A 66 -15.80 7.52 1.02
C SER A 66 -16.73 6.84 2.03
N SER A 67 -17.90 6.37 1.60
CA SER A 67 -18.89 5.72 2.47
C SER A 67 -18.61 4.23 2.56
N ILE A 68 -18.61 3.70 3.78
CA ILE A 68 -18.33 2.29 4.04
C ILE A 68 -19.41 1.40 3.43
N ILE A 69 -19.01 0.55 2.49
CA ILE A 69 -19.86 -0.49 1.88
C ILE A 69 -19.84 -1.75 2.74
N ARG A 70 -18.65 -2.18 3.18
CA ARG A 70 -18.48 -3.37 4.02
C ARG A 70 -17.16 -3.37 4.78
N LYS A 71 -17.09 -4.20 5.81
CA LYS A 71 -15.85 -4.55 6.52
C LYS A 71 -15.58 -6.04 6.41
N SER A 72 -14.41 -6.41 5.89
CA SER A 72 -13.94 -7.79 5.79
C SER A 72 -13.72 -8.39 7.18
N LYS A 73 -14.31 -9.58 7.38
CA LYS A 73 -14.10 -10.42 8.56
C LYS A 73 -13.17 -11.61 8.27
N LYS A 74 -12.44 -11.58 7.14
CA LYS A 74 -11.55 -12.68 6.75
C LYS A 74 -10.47 -12.89 7.81
N ASN A 75 -10.32 -14.13 8.24
CA ASN A 75 -9.25 -14.54 9.15
C ASN A 75 -7.90 -14.41 8.43
N ILE A 76 -6.92 -13.86 9.14
CA ILE A 76 -5.54 -13.78 8.67
C ILE A 76 -4.81 -14.97 9.28
N PRO A 77 -4.23 -15.88 8.47
CA PRO A 77 -3.40 -16.97 8.96
C PRO A 77 -2.28 -16.43 9.84
N LYS A 78 -1.98 -17.14 10.94
CA LYS A 78 -0.82 -16.83 11.78
C LYS A 78 0.48 -17.35 11.16
N ASP A 79 0.38 -18.40 10.35
CA ASP A 79 1.50 -18.92 9.60
C ASP A 79 1.84 -18.00 8.42
N LEU A 80 3.12 -17.65 8.31
CA LEU A 80 3.60 -16.72 7.28
C LEU A 80 3.57 -17.36 5.89
N GLY A 81 3.83 -18.67 5.79
CA GLY A 81 3.79 -19.40 4.54
C GLY A 81 2.37 -19.43 3.96
N GLU A 82 1.38 -19.77 4.79
CA GLU A 82 -0.04 -19.73 4.42
C GLU A 82 -0.48 -18.32 4.00
N LEU A 83 0.00 -17.29 4.69
CA LEU A 83 -0.31 -15.91 4.40
C LEU A 83 0.21 -15.45 3.02
N ILE A 84 1.47 -15.78 2.72
CA ILE A 84 2.13 -15.43 1.46
C ILE A 84 1.60 -16.28 0.31
N LEU A 85 1.64 -17.60 0.45
CA LEU A 85 1.24 -18.55 -0.61
C LEU A 85 -0.28 -18.55 -0.83
N GLY A 86 -1.06 -18.17 0.18
CA GLY A 86 -2.51 -17.95 0.07
C GLY A 86 -2.90 -16.64 -0.62
N GLY A 87 -1.93 -15.86 -1.12
CA GLY A 87 -2.18 -14.63 -1.87
C GLY A 87 -2.82 -13.51 -1.05
N MET A 88 -2.62 -13.50 0.27
CA MET A 88 -3.19 -12.46 1.15
C MET A 88 -2.32 -11.19 1.20
N VAL A 89 -1.12 -11.25 0.62
CA VAL A 89 -0.19 -10.13 0.45
C VAL A 89 -0.08 -9.81 -1.03
N GLY A 90 -0.76 -8.76 -1.47
CA GLY A 90 -0.81 -8.42 -2.91
C GLY A 90 -1.43 -7.06 -3.23
N TYR A 91 -1.70 -6.23 -2.22
CA TYR A 91 -2.36 -4.95 -2.40
C TYR A 91 -1.37 -3.79 -2.20
N PRO A 92 -1.04 -3.02 -3.25
CA PRO A 92 -0.02 -1.97 -3.20
C PRO A 92 -0.32 -0.89 -2.16
N SER A 93 -1.56 -0.44 -2.04
CA SER A 93 -1.94 0.60 -1.07
C SER A 93 -1.79 0.19 0.40
N ALA A 94 -1.57 -1.10 0.66
CA ALA A 94 -1.25 -1.62 1.97
C ALA A 94 0.26 -1.76 2.25
N THR A 95 1.11 -1.38 1.30
CA THR A 95 2.57 -1.52 1.43
C THR A 95 3.24 -0.21 1.79
N ALA A 96 4.25 -0.31 2.64
CA ALA A 96 5.20 0.75 2.90
C ALA A 96 6.60 0.17 3.07
N PHE A 97 7.62 0.91 2.67
CA PHE A 97 9.00 0.43 2.66
C PHE A 97 9.99 1.55 2.94
N ARG A 98 11.15 1.15 3.46
CA ARG A 98 12.36 1.97 3.40
C ARG A 98 12.81 2.08 1.96
N ARG A 99 13.08 3.31 1.50
CA ARG A 99 13.45 3.57 0.10
C ARG A 99 14.66 2.75 -0.32
N GLU A 100 15.65 2.59 0.55
CA GLU A 100 16.89 1.84 0.28
C GLU A 100 16.70 0.31 0.20
N LYS A 101 15.50 -0.20 0.45
CA LYS A 101 15.15 -1.63 0.49
C LYS A 101 14.18 -2.06 -0.59
N PHE A 102 13.72 -1.12 -1.41
CA PHE A 102 12.88 -1.36 -2.58
C PHE A 102 13.74 -1.56 -3.81
#